data_AF-A0A7X9HRX0-F1
#
_entry.id   AF-A0A7X9HRX0-F1
#
_cell.length_a   1.000
_cell.length_b   1.000
_cell.length_c   1.000
_cell.angle_alpha   90.00
_cell.angle_beta   90.00
_cell.angle_gamma   90.00
#
_symmetry.space_group_name_H-M   'P 1'
#
loop_
_entity.id
_entity.type
_entity.pdbx_description
1 polymer ?
#
loop_
_entity_poly.entity_id
_entity_poly.type
_entity_poly.pdbx_seq_one_letter_code
_entity_poly.pdbx_strand_id
1 'polypeptide(L)'
;MKKRITPVQLLLIGYVVIALLGALILCMPFSSQDKNGTSFLDALFTSASALSTTGLGVVDTGTHYSTFGQIVILIIIQIGGLGYMIFVAFIAIAAGYRFSLNGKQIFNESIARPGSLEIKKFVKAVIFFTLAFEIFGALILTIFFLDKQNFINAAYS
;
A
#
# COMPACT_ATOMS: atom_id res chain seq x y z
N MET A 1 -7.59 -11.07 32.86
CA MET A 1 -7.33 -11.81 31.61
C MET A 1 -6.77 -10.86 30.55
N LYS A 2 -5.46 -10.89 30.24
CA LYS A 2 -4.91 -10.11 29.10
C LYS A 2 -5.44 -10.73 27.81
N LYS A 3 -6.44 -10.11 27.15
CA LYS A 3 -6.86 -10.49 25.79
C LYS A 3 -5.62 -10.44 24.90
N ARG A 4 -5.13 -11.60 24.47
CA ARG A 4 -4.02 -11.69 23.50
C ARG A 4 -4.63 -11.44 22.12
N ILE A 5 -4.16 -10.42 21.42
CA ILE A 5 -4.62 -10.13 20.05
C ILE A 5 -4.15 -11.28 19.16
N THR A 6 -5.05 -11.83 18.36
CA THR A 6 -4.68 -12.89 17.40
C THR A 6 -3.94 -12.29 16.21
N PRO A 7 -3.08 -13.05 15.50
CA PRO A 7 -2.40 -12.56 14.31
C PRO A 7 -3.36 -11.98 13.26
N VAL A 8 -4.52 -12.62 13.05
CA VAL A 8 -5.56 -12.15 12.13
C VAL A 8 -6.14 -10.81 12.60
N GLN A 9 -6.42 -10.64 13.89
CA GLN A 9 -6.90 -9.36 14.42
C GLN A 9 -5.85 -8.25 14.25
N LEU A 10 -4.57 -8.57 14.43
CA LEU A 10 -3.48 -7.62 14.20
C LEU A 10 -3.41 -7.18 12.73
N LEU A 11 -3.55 -8.13 11.78
CA LEU A 11 -3.60 -7.84 10.35
C LEU A 11 -4.80 -6.94 9.99
N LEU A 12 -5.99 -7.28 10.51
CA LEU A 12 -7.21 -6.48 10.30
C LEU A 12 -7.07 -5.07 10.87
N ILE A 13 -6.55 -4.93 12.09
CA ILE A 13 -6.30 -3.62 12.70
C ILE A 13 -5.31 -2.82 11.84
N GLY A 14 -4.22 -3.46 11.39
CA GLY A 14 -3.24 -2.82 10.51
C GLY A 14 -3.86 -2.32 9.20
N TYR A 15 -4.69 -3.15 8.56
CA TYR A 15 -5.42 -2.77 7.35
C TYR A 15 -6.32 -1.55 7.59
N VAL A 16 -7.14 -1.58 8.63
CA VAL A 16 -8.06 -0.49 8.97
C VAL A 16 -7.30 0.80 9.28
N VAL A 17 -6.19 0.73 10.02
CA VAL A 17 -5.37 1.89 10.36
C VAL A 17 -4.75 2.51 9.10
N ILE A 18 -4.16 1.71 8.21
CA ILE A 18 -3.56 2.21 6.97
C ILE A 18 -4.65 2.81 6.06
N ALA A 19 -5.78 2.12 5.91
CA ALA A 19 -6.90 2.60 5.11
C ALA A 19 -7.44 3.95 5.62
N LEU A 20 -7.63 4.09 6.95
CA LEU A 20 -8.08 5.34 7.57
C LEU A 20 -7.06 6.48 7.44
N LEU A 21 -5.77 6.19 7.64
CA LEU A 21 -4.72 7.20 7.48
C LEU A 21 -4.65 7.67 6.02
N GLY A 22 -4.71 6.75 5.06
CA GLY A 22 -4.77 7.10 3.64
C GLY A 22 -6.01 7.93 3.30
N ALA A 23 -7.18 7.57 3.84
CA ALA A 23 -8.42 8.31 3.65
C ALA A 23 -8.33 9.75 4.19
N LEU A 24 -7.76 9.92 5.39
CA LEU A 24 -7.59 11.24 6.00
C LEU A 24 -6.67 12.14 5.17
N ILE A 25 -5.58 11.58 4.63
CA ILE A 25 -4.66 12.31 3.76
C ILE A 25 -5.33 12.66 2.42
N LEU A 26 -6.07 11.72 1.82
CA LEU A 26 -6.76 11.91 0.54
C LEU A 26 -7.97 12.85 0.62
N CYS A 27 -8.58 12.97 1.80
CA CYS A 27 -9.68 13.90 2.06
C CYS A 27 -9.21 15.37 2.08
N MET A 28 -7.92 15.63 2.37
CA MET A 28 -7.40 17.00 2.45
C MET A 28 -7.46 17.73 1.10
N PRO A 29 -7.68 19.06 1.11
CA PRO A 29 -7.76 19.87 -0.10
C PRO A 29 -6.45 19.86 -0.92
N PHE A 30 -5.30 19.60 -0.29
CA PHE A 30 -4.02 19.45 -0.99
C PHE A 30 -3.96 18.22 -1.90
N SER A 31 -4.77 17.21 -1.61
CA SER A 31 -4.81 15.95 -2.35
C SER A 31 -5.77 16.01 -3.55
N SER A 32 -6.62 17.02 -3.65
CA SER A 32 -7.59 17.19 -4.76
C SER A 32 -7.10 18.24 -5.75
N GLN A 33 -7.30 17.99 -7.05
CA GLN A 33 -6.99 18.94 -8.14
C GLN A 33 -7.73 20.27 -7.95
N ASP A 34 -9.03 20.20 -7.67
CA ASP A 34 -9.91 21.37 -7.55
C ASP A 34 -9.80 22.06 -6.17
N LYS A 35 -8.93 21.58 -5.28
CA LYS A 35 -8.76 22.06 -3.89
C LYS A 35 -10.03 22.04 -3.03
N ASN A 36 -11.13 21.45 -3.53
CA ASN A 36 -12.39 21.30 -2.81
C ASN A 36 -12.38 20.12 -1.82
N GLY A 37 -11.29 19.34 -1.81
CA GLY A 37 -11.19 18.12 -1.00
C GLY A 37 -12.02 16.98 -1.58
N THR A 38 -11.84 15.78 -1.02
CA THR A 38 -12.60 14.59 -1.41
C THR A 38 -13.51 14.18 -0.27
N SER A 39 -14.74 13.73 -0.56
CA SER A 39 -15.62 13.15 0.46
C SER A 39 -14.89 12.04 1.22
N PHE A 40 -15.03 12.00 2.54
CA PHE A 40 -14.35 11.00 3.37
C PHE A 40 -14.69 9.56 2.95
N LEU A 41 -15.93 9.30 2.54
CA LEU A 41 -16.35 7.99 2.06
C LEU A 41 -15.62 7.59 0.78
N ASP A 42 -15.51 8.51 -0.18
CA ASP A 42 -14.82 8.26 -1.44
C ASP A 42 -13.32 8.09 -1.22
N ALA A 43 -12.72 8.94 -0.37
CA ALA A 43 -11.32 8.82 0.02
C ALA A 43 -11.02 7.50 0.76
N LEU A 44 -11.95 7.04 1.62
CA LEU A 44 -11.84 5.76 2.32
C LEU A 44 -11.95 4.58 1.35
N PHE A 45 -12.88 4.64 0.40
CA PHE A 45 -13.02 3.62 -0.63
C PHE A 45 -11.76 3.54 -1.51
N THR A 46 -11.27 4.68 -2.00
CA THR A 46 -10.05 4.76 -2.80
C THR A 46 -8.85 4.21 -2.03
N SER A 47 -8.68 4.62 -0.76
CA SER A 47 -7.60 4.14 0.11
C SER A 47 -7.67 2.62 0.34
N ALA A 48 -8.86 2.08 0.63
CA ALA A 48 -9.05 0.65 0.82
C ALA A 48 -8.79 -0.15 -0.47
N SER A 49 -9.32 0.33 -1.60
CA SER A 49 -9.15 -0.30 -2.92
C SER A 49 -7.68 -0.30 -3.39
N ALA A 50 -6.96 0.80 -3.13
CA ALA A 50 -5.53 0.91 -3.37
C ALA A 50 -4.75 -0.09 -2.49
N LEU A 51 -5.09 -0.19 -1.20
CA LEU A 51 -4.43 -1.10 -0.26
C LEU A 51 -4.69 -2.58 -0.58
N SER A 52 -5.87 -2.92 -1.09
CA SER A 52 -6.19 -4.26 -1.58
C SER A 52 -5.74 -4.52 -3.02
N THR A 53 -5.12 -3.53 -3.68
CA THR A 53 -4.68 -3.61 -5.08
C THR A 53 -5.80 -3.96 -6.07
N THR A 54 -7.05 -3.64 -5.75
CA THR A 54 -8.21 -3.99 -6.58
C THR A 54 -8.36 -3.05 -7.77
N GLY A 55 -7.96 -1.78 -7.60
CA GLY A 55 -7.97 -0.78 -8.68
C GLY A 55 -9.34 -0.15 -8.99
N LEU A 56 -10.34 -0.29 -8.10
CA LEU A 56 -11.60 0.44 -8.23
C LEU A 56 -11.48 1.84 -7.60
N GLY A 57 -11.93 2.86 -8.33
CA GLY A 57 -12.13 4.22 -7.81
C GLY A 57 -13.60 4.62 -7.91
N VAL A 58 -14.11 5.35 -6.90
CA VAL A 58 -15.43 6.02 -6.98
C VAL A 58 -15.35 7.25 -7.88
N VAL A 59 -14.18 7.87 -7.90
CA VAL A 59 -13.84 9.04 -8.72
C VAL A 59 -12.66 8.69 -9.62
N ASP A 60 -12.57 9.35 -10.78
CA ASP A 60 -11.43 9.18 -11.68
C ASP A 60 -10.14 9.69 -11.01
N THR A 61 -9.22 8.76 -10.77
CA THR A 61 -8.01 9.02 -10.00
C THR A 61 -7.04 9.95 -10.74
N GLY A 62 -7.05 9.91 -12.08
CA GLY A 62 -6.16 10.70 -12.93
C GLY A 62 -6.55 12.18 -12.98
N THR A 63 -7.85 12.49 -12.88
CA THR A 63 -8.37 13.85 -13.02
C THR A 63 -8.77 14.48 -11.69
N HIS A 64 -9.21 13.69 -10.70
CA HIS A 64 -9.72 14.20 -9.43
C HIS A 64 -8.62 14.52 -8.39
N TYR A 65 -7.58 13.69 -8.33
CA TYR A 65 -6.49 13.86 -7.37
C TYR A 65 -5.37 14.73 -7.94
N SER A 66 -4.78 15.56 -7.09
CA SER A 66 -3.55 16.29 -7.41
C SER A 66 -2.38 15.33 -7.52
N THR A 67 -1.24 15.80 -8.06
CA THR A 67 0.00 15.00 -8.09
C THR A 67 0.39 14.48 -6.70
N PHE A 68 0.14 15.27 -5.64
CA PHE A 68 0.34 14.81 -4.27
C PHE A 68 -0.58 13.65 -3.90
N GLY A 69 -1.89 13.77 -4.19
CA GLY A 69 -2.85 12.70 -3.95
C GLY A 69 -2.52 11.42 -4.72
N GLN A 70 -2.09 11.54 -5.98
CA GLN A 70 -1.65 10.42 -6.80
C GLN A 70 -0.41 9.72 -6.21
N ILE A 71 0.59 10.47 -5.73
CA ILE A 71 1.74 9.90 -5.02
C ILE A 71 1.31 9.14 -3.77
N VAL A 72 0.37 9.68 -2.98
CA VAL A 72 -0.17 9.00 -1.80
C VAL A 72 -0.84 7.68 -2.19
N ILE A 73 -1.64 7.67 -3.25
CA ILE A 73 -2.29 6.45 -3.75
C ILE A 73 -1.25 5.43 -4.20
N LEU A 74 -0.22 5.84 -4.95
CA LEU A 74 0.88 4.96 -5.35
C LEU A 74 1.60 4.34 -4.14
N ILE A 75 1.84 5.11 -3.08
CA ILE A 75 2.44 4.59 -1.84
C ILE A 75 1.52 3.55 -1.19
N ILE A 76 0.21 3.79 -1.15
CA ILE A 76 -0.76 2.84 -0.57
C ILE A 76 -0.81 1.56 -1.42
N ILE A 77 -0.79 1.66 -2.75
CA ILE A 77 -0.70 0.52 -3.68
C ILE A 77 0.58 -0.27 -3.40
N GLN A 78 1.71 0.40 -3.21
CA GLN A 78 2.97 -0.26 -2.88
C GLN A 78 2.87 -1.06 -1.58
N ILE A 79 2.28 -0.46 -0.55
CA ILE A 79 2.09 -1.11 0.75
C ILE A 79 1.15 -2.33 0.60
N GLY A 80 0.11 -2.21 -0.21
CA GLY A 80 -0.80 -3.31 -0.54
C GLY A 80 -0.12 -4.46 -1.29
N GLY A 81 0.52 -4.14 -2.42
CA GLY A 81 1.12 -5.09 -3.36
C GLY A 81 2.37 -5.80 -2.82
N LEU A 82 3.17 -5.13 -1.98
CA LEU A 82 4.26 -5.77 -1.24
C LEU A 82 3.76 -6.72 -0.13
N GLY A 83 2.45 -6.82 0.06
CA GLY A 83 1.81 -7.54 1.14
C GLY A 83 1.85 -6.72 2.42
N TYR A 84 0.84 -5.88 2.64
CA TYR A 84 0.72 -5.07 3.88
C TYR A 84 0.84 -5.93 5.14
N MET A 85 0.49 -7.23 5.03
CA MET A 85 0.67 -8.23 6.07
C MET A 85 2.12 -8.35 6.56
N ILE A 86 3.11 -8.27 5.66
CA ILE A 86 4.54 -8.27 5.97
C ILE A 86 4.94 -6.98 6.71
N PHE A 87 4.33 -5.85 6.35
CA PHE A 87 4.59 -4.58 6.98
C PHE A 87 4.05 -4.53 8.42
N VAL A 88 2.79 -4.95 8.61
CA VAL A 88 2.15 -5.08 9.92
C VAL A 88 2.91 -6.07 10.81
N ALA A 89 3.33 -7.20 10.22
CA ALA A 89 4.19 -8.20 10.83
C ALA A 89 5.50 -7.61 11.35
N PHE A 90 6.20 -6.85 10.52
CA PHE A 90 7.47 -6.23 10.88
C PHE A 90 7.29 -5.23 12.03
N ILE A 91 6.29 -4.35 11.96
CA ILE A 91 5.98 -3.37 13.01
C ILE A 91 5.67 -4.07 14.34
N ALA A 92 4.86 -5.13 14.32
CA ALA A 92 4.51 -5.86 15.53
C ALA A 92 5.71 -6.54 16.17
N ILE A 93 6.60 -7.14 15.38
CA ILE A 93 7.84 -7.73 15.89
C ILE A 93 8.76 -6.64 16.46
N ALA A 94 8.91 -5.50 15.76
CA ALA A 94 9.71 -4.37 16.22
C ALA A 94 9.17 -3.74 17.51
N ALA A 95 7.85 -3.71 17.68
CA ALA A 95 7.17 -3.28 18.90
C ALA A 95 7.23 -4.32 20.06
N GLY A 96 7.95 -5.42 19.88
CA GLY A 96 8.15 -6.44 20.92
C GLY A 96 6.98 -7.41 21.09
N TYR A 97 6.07 -7.51 20.12
CA TYR A 97 4.93 -8.42 20.21
C TYR A 97 5.41 -9.88 20.15
N ARG A 98 5.25 -10.62 21.25
CA ARG A 98 5.58 -12.05 21.33
C ARG A 98 4.38 -12.88 20.92
N PHE A 99 4.37 -13.35 19.67
CA PHE A 99 3.36 -14.31 19.20
C PHE A 99 3.45 -15.63 19.99
N SER A 100 2.29 -16.13 20.43
CA SER A 100 2.15 -17.49 20.98
C SER A 100 2.54 -18.53 19.91
N LEU A 101 2.95 -19.75 20.28
CA LEU A 101 3.39 -20.79 19.32
C LEU A 101 2.36 -21.03 18.19
N ASN A 102 1.07 -21.13 18.54
CA ASN A 102 -0.02 -21.25 17.56
C ASN A 102 -0.21 -19.99 16.70
N GLY A 103 0.07 -18.82 17.27
CA GLY A 103 0.02 -17.54 16.55
C GLY A 103 1.19 -17.35 15.58
N LYS A 104 2.34 -17.98 15.84
CA LYS A 104 3.47 -18.01 14.90
C LYS A 104 3.17 -18.86 13.66
N GLN A 105 2.43 -19.96 13.80
CA GLN A 105 2.02 -20.79 12.67
C GLN A 105 1.06 -20.05 11.73
N ILE A 106 -0.02 -19.48 12.26
CA ILE A 106 -0.99 -18.69 11.45
C ILE A 106 -0.31 -17.50 10.77
N PHE A 107 0.64 -16.86 11.45
CA PHE A 107 1.42 -15.77 10.89
C PHE A 107 2.37 -16.23 9.76
N ASN A 108 3.01 -17.39 9.93
CA ASN A 108 3.83 -18.00 8.89
C ASN A 108 3.01 -18.56 7.73
N GLU A 109 1.74 -18.92 7.92
CA GLU A 109 0.81 -19.28 6.83
C GLU A 109 0.31 -18.04 6.08
N SER A 110 0.01 -16.96 6.81
CA SER A 110 -0.47 -15.70 6.21
C SER A 110 0.62 -14.99 5.40
N ILE A 111 1.88 -15.18 5.79
CA ILE A 111 3.04 -14.72 5.01
C ILE A 111 3.50 -15.90 4.15
N ALA A 112 3.17 -15.91 2.86
CA ALA A 112 3.61 -16.93 1.90
C ALA A 112 5.14 -16.91 1.70
N ARG A 113 5.90 -17.31 2.73
CA ARG A 113 7.34 -17.17 2.82
C ARG A 113 8.00 -18.52 3.12
N PRO A 114 9.13 -18.82 2.47
CA PRO A 114 9.96 -19.97 2.84
C PRO A 114 10.45 -19.84 4.30
N GLY A 115 10.20 -20.87 5.12
CA GLY A 115 10.52 -20.85 6.56
C GLY A 115 12.00 -20.66 6.91
N SER A 116 12.91 -20.75 5.93
CA SER A 116 14.37 -20.64 6.09
C SER A 116 14.94 -19.23 5.94
N LEU A 117 14.23 -18.28 5.32
CA LEU A 117 14.74 -16.91 5.22
C LEU A 117 14.57 -16.16 6.56
N GLU A 118 15.28 -15.05 6.76
CA GLU A 118 14.94 -14.05 7.78
C GLU A 118 13.91 -13.04 7.25
N ILE A 119 12.94 -12.60 8.06
CA ILE A 119 11.86 -11.68 7.64
C ILE A 119 12.46 -10.43 6.99
N LYS A 120 13.53 -9.88 7.59
CA LYS A 120 14.24 -8.70 7.08
C LYS A 120 14.82 -8.92 5.68
N LYS A 121 15.44 -10.08 5.43
CA LYS A 121 16.03 -10.43 4.12
C LYS A 121 14.94 -10.60 3.06
N PHE A 122 13.83 -11.24 3.42
CA PHE A 122 12.69 -11.43 2.53
C PHE A 122 12.05 -10.08 2.16
N VAL A 123 11.75 -9.21 3.14
CA VAL A 123 11.21 -7.87 2.89
C VAL A 123 12.11 -7.08 1.94
N LYS A 124 13.42 -7.06 2.20
CA LYS A 124 14.38 -6.32 1.37
C LYS A 124 14.44 -6.86 -0.06
N ALA A 125 14.38 -8.18 -0.23
CA ALA A 125 14.34 -8.81 -1.55
C ALA A 125 13.07 -8.45 -2.32
N VAL A 126 11.89 -8.59 -1.69
CA VAL A 126 10.61 -8.26 -2.33
C VAL A 126 10.59 -6.78 -2.74
N ILE A 127 10.96 -5.86 -1.84
CA ILE A 127 11.04 -4.42 -2.17
C ILE A 127 11.99 -4.17 -3.35
N PHE A 128 13.18 -4.77 -3.34
CA PHE A 128 14.15 -4.56 -4.40
C PHE A 128 13.66 -5.07 -5.76
N PHE A 129 13.13 -6.29 -5.80
CA PHE A 129 12.62 -6.87 -7.04
C PHE A 129 11.40 -6.11 -7.55
N THR A 130 10.42 -5.79 -6.69
CA THR A 130 9.23 -5.02 -7.08
C THR A 130 9.61 -3.67 -7.66
N LEU A 131 10.44 -2.88 -6.95
CA LEU A 131 10.89 -1.58 -7.45
C LEU A 131 11.70 -1.69 -8.75
N ALA A 132 12.51 -2.74 -8.91
CA ALA A 132 13.27 -2.94 -10.14
C ALA A 132 12.34 -3.19 -11.34
N PHE A 133 11.31 -4.04 -11.18
CA PHE A 133 10.33 -4.30 -12.22
C PHE A 133 9.43 -3.09 -12.50
N GLU A 134 9.03 -2.34 -11.46
CA GLU A 134 8.24 -1.12 -11.60
C GLU A 134 8.99 -0.02 -12.35
N ILE A 135 10.26 0.24 -11.98
CA ILE A 135 11.08 1.24 -12.66
C ILE A 135 11.33 0.82 -14.12
N PHE A 136 11.61 -0.46 -14.36
CA PHE A 136 11.82 -0.96 -15.71
C PHE A 136 10.57 -0.82 -16.58
N GLY A 137 9.40 -1.20 -16.04
CA GLY A 137 8.11 -1.04 -16.72
C GLY A 137 7.76 0.43 -16.96
N ALA A 138 7.93 1.28 -15.94
CA ALA A 138 7.68 2.71 -16.03
C ALA A 138 8.58 3.38 -17.07
N LEU A 139 9.86 3.03 -17.14
CA LEU A 139 10.79 3.55 -18.16
C LEU A 139 10.37 3.15 -19.58
N ILE A 140 9.98 1.90 -19.79
CA ILE A 140 9.51 1.42 -21.11
C ILE A 140 8.24 2.18 -21.52
N LEU A 141 7.26 2.30 -20.62
CA LEU A 141 6.02 3.03 -20.87
C LEU A 141 6.27 4.51 -21.12
N THR A 142 7.15 5.15 -20.34
CA THR A 142 7.52 6.55 -20.52
C THR A 142 8.16 6.79 -21.89
N ILE A 143 9.09 5.92 -22.32
CA ILE A 143 9.73 6.01 -23.65
C ILE A 143 8.70 5.81 -24.76
N PHE A 144 7.75 4.89 -24.58
CA PHE A 144 6.70 4.65 -25.58
C PHE A 144 5.70 5.81 -25.69
N PHE A 145 5.33 6.43 -24.57
CA PHE A 145 4.37 7.56 -24.55
C PHE A 145 5.00 8.93 -24.79
N LEU A 146 6.33 9.03 -24.81
CA LEU A 146 7.08 10.25 -25.10
C LEU A 146 6.76 10.85 -26.48
N ASP A 147 6.34 10.02 -27.45
CA ASP A 147 5.92 10.46 -28.78
C ASP A 147 4.52 11.11 -28.79
N LYS A 148 3.69 10.84 -27.76
CA LYS A 148 2.31 11.32 -27.65
C LYS A 148 2.08 12.38 -26.58
N GLN A 149 2.94 12.48 -25.57
CA GLN A 149 2.76 13.36 -24.41
C GLN A 149 4.10 13.92 -23.87
N ASN A 150 4.04 15.07 -23.19
CA ASN A 150 5.20 15.65 -22.48
C ASN A 150 5.77 14.67 -21.45
N PHE A 151 7.10 14.70 -21.22
CA PHE A 151 7.84 13.76 -20.35
C PHE A 151 7.19 13.51 -18.98
N ILE A 152 6.65 14.57 -18.37
CA ILE A 152 5.95 14.46 -17.07
C ILE A 152 4.69 13.60 -17.21
N ASN A 153 3.85 13.88 -18.20
CA ASN A 153 2.61 13.13 -18.42
C ASN A 153 2.89 11.70 -18.95
N ALA A 154 3.97 11.51 -19.71
CA ALA A 154 4.42 10.19 -20.14
C ALA A 154 4.92 9.32 -18.98
N ALA A 155 5.49 9.92 -17.94
CA ALA A 155 5.88 9.22 -16.71
C ALA A 155 4.68 8.89 -15.79
N TYR A 156 3.53 9.56 -15.99
CA TYR A 156 2.27 9.34 -15.26
C TYR A 156 1.19 8.62 -16.09
N SER A 157 1.48 8.21 -17.33
CA SER A 157 0.57 7.46 -18.22
C SER A 157 0.60 5.97 -17.93
#